data_AF-A0A2Z4J6B1-F1
#
_entry.id   AF-A0A2Z4J6B1-F1
#
_cell.length_a   1.000
_cell.length_b   1.000
_cell.length_c   1.000
_cell.angle_alpha   90.00
_cell.angle_beta   90.00
_cell.angle_gamma   90.00
#
_symmetry.space_group_name_H-M   'P 1'
#
loop_
_entity.id
_entity.type
_entity.pdbx_description
1 polymer ?
#
loop_
_entity_poly.entity_id
_entity_poly.type
_entity_poly.pdbx_seq_one_letter_code
_entity_poly.pdbx_strand_id
1 'polypeptide(L)'
;MCAGCRKGTQRANSRNARLKATYGLTSDDYRTLFEFQDRVCAICLESRRTNLAVDHCHKTEAVRGLLCARCNNFLLARGARDRPEVLRRAADYLENYPAWQALGPRYTYDNKEENSNG
;
A
#
# COMPACT_ATOMS: atom_id res chain seq x y z
N MET A 1 7.79 -12.47 6.27
CA MET A 1 6.64 -13.36 6.02
C MET A 1 6.30 -14.12 7.31
N CYS A 2 5.10 -13.89 7.85
CA CYS A 2 4.61 -14.50 9.11
C CYS A 2 4.25 -15.98 8.96
N ALA A 3 4.00 -16.66 10.08
CA ALA A 3 3.65 -18.08 10.10
C ALA A 3 2.34 -18.39 9.36
N GLY A 4 1.33 -17.51 9.49
CA GLY A 4 0.04 -17.64 8.78
C GLY A 4 0.21 -17.61 7.26
N CYS A 5 0.97 -16.62 6.76
CA CYS A 5 1.31 -16.50 5.34
C CYS A 5 2.04 -17.73 4.78
N ARG A 6 3.00 -18.29 5.54
CA ARG A 6 3.78 -19.46 5.11
C ARG A 6 2.92 -20.73 5.03
N LYS A 7 2.03 -20.94 6.01
CA LYS A 7 1.17 -22.13 6.09
C LYS A 7 0.11 -22.15 5.00
N GLY A 8 -0.52 -21.01 4.69
CA GLY A 8 -1.60 -20.95 3.72
C GLY A 8 -1.17 -21.06 2.25
N THR A 9 0.08 -20.74 1.91
CA THR A 9 0.62 -20.93 0.54
C THR A 9 0.77 -22.38 0.11
N GLN A 10 0.93 -23.33 1.05
CA GLN A 10 1.30 -24.71 0.74
C GLN A 10 0.10 -25.67 0.61
N ARG A 11 -1.10 -25.26 1.06
CA ARG A 11 -2.27 -26.15 1.21
C ARG A 11 -3.48 -25.82 0.34
N ALA A 12 -3.46 -24.71 -0.40
CA ALA A 12 -4.66 -24.19 -1.06
C ALA A 12 -4.58 -24.32 -2.59
N ASN A 13 -5.46 -25.15 -3.15
CA ASN A 13 -5.62 -25.33 -4.61
C ASN A 13 -6.58 -24.30 -5.25
N SER A 14 -7.19 -23.43 -4.44
CA SER A 14 -8.09 -22.37 -4.91
C SER A 14 -7.93 -21.09 -4.08
N ARG A 15 -8.35 -19.95 -4.65
CA ARG A 15 -8.34 -18.65 -3.97
C ARG A 15 -9.14 -18.69 -2.67
N ASN A 16 -10.32 -19.31 -2.68
CA ASN A 16 -11.19 -19.37 -1.50
C ASN A 16 -10.57 -20.21 -0.39
N ALA A 17 -9.95 -21.34 -0.74
CA ALA A 17 -9.20 -22.15 0.22
C ALA A 17 -8.05 -21.35 0.84
N ARG A 18 -7.35 -20.54 0.03
CA ARG A 18 -6.27 -19.67 0.52
C ARG A 18 -6.80 -18.57 1.44
N LEU A 19 -7.90 -17.90 1.07
CA LEU A 19 -8.52 -16.85 1.90
C LEU A 19 -8.83 -17.36 3.30
N LYS A 20 -9.48 -18.54 3.37
CA LYS A 20 -9.83 -19.18 4.64
C LYS A 20 -8.60 -19.65 5.41
N ALA A 21 -7.65 -20.31 4.74
CA ALA A 21 -6.48 -20.89 5.41
C ALA A 21 -5.46 -19.85 5.88
N THR A 22 -5.30 -18.73 5.16
CA THR A 22 -4.31 -17.70 5.49
C THR A 22 -4.90 -16.62 6.39
N TYR A 23 -6.15 -16.20 6.15
CA TYR A 23 -6.73 -15.02 6.78
C TYR A 23 -7.99 -15.31 7.59
N GLY A 24 -8.47 -16.57 7.60
CA GLY A 24 -9.73 -16.91 8.26
C GLY A 24 -10.98 -16.36 7.55
N LEU A 25 -10.84 -15.79 6.35
CA LEU A 25 -11.92 -15.12 5.63
C LEU A 25 -12.63 -16.07 4.67
N THR A 26 -13.94 -15.99 4.61
CA THR A 26 -14.75 -16.55 3.52
C THR A 26 -14.75 -15.62 2.30
N SER A 27 -15.29 -16.10 1.18
CA SER A 27 -15.49 -15.27 -0.01
C SER A 27 -16.49 -14.14 0.23
N ASP A 28 -17.49 -14.35 1.08
CA ASP A 28 -18.46 -13.32 1.45
C ASP A 28 -17.87 -12.28 2.39
N ASP A 29 -16.98 -12.65 3.31
CA ASP A 29 -16.23 -11.68 4.12
C ASP A 29 -15.36 -10.80 3.22
N TYR A 30 -14.64 -11.41 2.27
CA TYR A 30 -13.84 -10.67 1.30
C TYR A 30 -14.72 -9.70 0.48
N ARG A 31 -15.88 -10.16 -0.01
CA ARG A 31 -16.81 -9.32 -0.78
C ARG A 31 -17.37 -8.19 0.08
N THR A 32 -17.76 -8.46 1.31
CA THR A 32 -18.25 -7.45 2.26
C THR A 32 -17.20 -6.37 2.48
N LEU A 33 -15.94 -6.76 2.72
CA LEU A 33 -14.83 -5.80 2.86
C LEU A 33 -14.52 -5.06 1.56
N PHE A 34 -14.65 -5.72 0.41
CA PHE A 34 -14.45 -5.10 -0.89
C PHE A 34 -15.51 -4.03 -1.20
N GLU A 35 -16.77 -4.30 -0.91
CA GLU A 35 -17.86 -3.32 -1.03
C GLU A 35 -17.69 -2.18 -0.01
N PHE A 36 -17.33 -2.50 1.24
CA PHE A 36 -17.09 -1.50 2.28
C PHE A 36 -15.94 -0.53 1.93
N GLN A 37 -14.95 -0.98 1.16
CA GLN A 37 -13.86 -0.14 0.65
C GLN A 37 -14.17 0.51 -0.71
N ASP A 38 -15.45 0.63 -1.09
CA ASP A 38 -15.88 1.20 -2.38
C ASP A 38 -15.20 0.53 -3.59
N ARG A 39 -14.87 -0.76 -3.46
CA ARG A 39 -14.21 -1.57 -4.49
C ARG A 39 -12.83 -1.06 -4.92
N VAL A 40 -12.16 -0.27 -4.08
CA VAL A 40 -10.83 0.28 -4.34
C VAL A 40 -9.79 -0.14 -3.30
N CYS A 41 -8.51 0.07 -3.65
CA CYS A 41 -7.40 -0.10 -2.73
C CYS A 41 -7.53 0.89 -1.56
N ALA A 42 -7.52 0.41 -0.31
CA ALA A 42 -7.68 1.27 0.88
C ALA A 42 -6.58 2.34 1.05
N ILE A 43 -5.44 2.21 0.36
CA ILE A 43 -4.34 3.19 0.44
C ILE A 43 -4.39 4.20 -0.70
N CYS A 44 -4.38 3.74 -1.95
CA CYS A 44 -4.27 4.64 -3.10
C CYS A 44 -5.62 5.02 -3.72
N LEU A 45 -6.72 4.45 -3.21
CA LEU A 45 -8.10 4.70 -3.68
C LEU A 45 -8.34 4.43 -5.17
N GLU A 46 -7.43 3.69 -5.81
CA GLU A 46 -7.56 3.27 -7.20
C GLU A 46 -8.23 1.90 -7.28
N SER A 47 -9.14 1.75 -8.25
CA SER A 47 -9.72 0.46 -8.63
C SER A 47 -8.70 -0.39 -9.39
N ARG A 48 -8.91 -1.70 -9.40
CA ARG A 48 -8.03 -2.66 -10.11
C ARG A 48 -8.89 -3.65 -10.88
N ARG A 49 -8.40 -4.08 -12.04
CA ARG A 49 -9.01 -5.18 -12.81
C ARG A 49 -8.82 -6.53 -12.13
N THR A 50 -7.77 -6.67 -11.33
CA THR A 50 -7.46 -7.87 -10.57
C THR A 50 -7.95 -7.74 -9.14
N ASN A 51 -8.17 -8.88 -8.50
CA ASN A 51 -8.51 -8.93 -7.09
C ASN A 51 -7.46 -8.24 -6.23
N LEU A 52 -7.93 -7.46 -5.26
CA LEU A 52 -7.08 -6.89 -4.21
C LEU A 52 -6.53 -8.00 -3.29
N ALA A 53 -5.36 -7.75 -2.74
CA ALA A 53 -4.70 -8.60 -1.76
C ALA A 53 -5.21 -8.27 -0.36
N VAL A 54 -5.42 -9.29 0.47
CA VAL A 54 -5.71 -9.11 1.89
C VAL A 54 -4.41 -8.74 2.61
N ASP A 55 -4.40 -7.59 3.25
CA ASP A 55 -3.32 -7.09 4.09
C ASP A 55 -3.62 -7.36 5.57
N HIS A 56 -2.58 -7.65 6.34
CA HIS A 56 -2.68 -7.97 7.77
C HIS A 56 -1.42 -7.54 8.52
N CYS A 57 -1.59 -7.29 9.81
CA CYS A 57 -0.47 -7.01 10.71
C CYS A 57 0.35 -8.29 10.95
N HIS A 58 1.65 -8.25 10.66
CA HIS A 58 2.52 -9.42 10.82
C HIS A 58 2.89 -9.73 12.29
N LYS A 59 2.43 -8.93 13.25
CA LYS A 59 2.63 -9.15 14.69
C LYS A 59 1.38 -9.71 15.38
N THR A 60 0.21 -9.14 15.07
CA THR A 60 -1.07 -9.49 15.70
C THR A 60 -1.93 -10.41 14.84
N GLU A 61 -1.53 -10.64 13.58
CA GLU A 61 -2.30 -11.35 12.55
C GLU A 61 -3.67 -10.69 12.23
N ALA A 62 -3.92 -9.46 12.73
CA ALA A 62 -5.16 -8.73 12.45
C ALA A 62 -5.24 -8.33 10.97
N VAL A 63 -6.35 -8.67 10.31
CA VAL A 63 -6.66 -8.20 8.95
C VAL A 63 -6.87 -6.70 8.99
N ARG A 64 -6.20 -5.97 8.09
CA ARG A 64 -6.28 -4.51 8.00
C ARG A 64 -7.20 -4.04 6.88
N GLY A 65 -7.16 -4.71 5.74
CA GLY A 65 -7.94 -4.29 4.57
C GLY A 65 -7.52 -4.99 3.29
N LEU A 66 -8.07 -4.52 2.18
CA LEU A 66 -7.74 -4.95 0.83
C LEU A 66 -6.91 -3.89 0.09
N LEU A 67 -5.75 -4.31 -0.41
CA LEU A 67 -4.79 -3.43 -1.06
C LEU A 67 -4.44 -3.94 -2.46
N CYS A 68 -4.13 -3.02 -3.38
CA CYS A 68 -3.56 -3.42 -4.66
C CYS A 68 -2.14 -3.98 -4.48
N ALA A 69 -1.68 -4.77 -5.46
CA ALA A 69 -0.33 -5.37 -5.40
C ALA A 69 0.79 -4.34 -5.24
N ARG A 70 0.65 -3.15 -5.85
CA ARG A 70 1.60 -2.03 -5.71
C ARG A 70 1.72 -1.59 -4.25
N CYS A 71 0.60 -1.25 -3.62
CA CYS A 71 0.57 -0.78 -2.24
C CYS A 71 0.99 -1.87 -1.26
N ASN A 72 0.49 -3.10 -1.42
CA ASN A 72 0.80 -4.19 -0.52
C ASN A 72 2.29 -4.60 -0.57
N ASN A 73 2.80 -4.90 -1.75
CA ASN A 73 4.12 -5.52 -1.89
C ASN A 73 5.26 -4.50 -1.95
N PHE A 74 5.04 -3.34 -2.56
CA PHE A 74 6.09 -2.35 -2.74
C PHE A 74 6.05 -1.27 -1.67
N LEU A 75 4.89 -0.65 -1.43
CA LEU A 75 4.81 0.43 -0.44
C LEU A 75 4.92 -0.11 0.99
N LEU A 76 4.05 -1.05 1.40
CA LEU A 76 4.05 -1.55 2.78
C LEU A 76 5.19 -2.55 3.04
N ALA A 77 5.31 -3.61 2.25
CA ALA A 77 6.25 -4.68 2.57
C ALA A 77 7.73 -4.32 2.31
N ARG A 78 8.04 -3.60 1.23
CA ARG A 78 9.42 -3.28 0.83
C ARG A 78 9.85 -1.87 1.21
N GLY A 79 9.01 -0.88 0.93
CA GLY A 79 9.29 0.54 1.15
C GLY A 79 9.28 0.89 2.63
N ALA A 80 8.11 0.87 3.25
CA ALA A 80 7.95 1.17 4.67
C ALA A 80 8.33 0.01 5.59
N ARG A 81 8.35 -1.23 5.08
CA ARG A 81 8.56 -2.46 5.87
C ARG A 81 7.63 -2.54 7.08
N ASP A 82 6.36 -2.22 6.85
CA ASP A 82 5.30 -2.21 7.86
C ASP A 82 5.53 -1.22 9.03
N ARG A 83 6.27 -0.12 8.76
CA ARG A 83 6.56 0.95 9.72
C ARG A 83 5.75 2.22 9.42
N PRO A 84 4.65 2.49 10.16
CA PRO A 84 3.80 3.65 9.89
C PRO A 84 4.53 4.98 9.97
N GLU A 85 5.54 5.10 10.82
CA GLU A 85 6.33 6.33 10.97
C GLU A 85 7.16 6.66 9.72
N VAL A 86 7.56 5.66 8.93
CA VAL A 86 8.26 5.88 7.66
C VAL A 86 7.31 6.49 6.63
N LEU A 87 6.04 6.05 6.61
CA LEU A 87 5.03 6.58 5.70
C LEU A 87 4.67 8.03 6.03
N ARG A 88 4.52 8.36 7.32
CA ARG A 88 4.28 9.75 7.74
C ARG A 88 5.43 10.66 7.33
N ARG A 89 6.68 10.25 7.62
CA ARG A 89 7.87 10.99 7.20
C ARG A 89 8.01 11.10 5.68
N ALA A 90 7.54 10.11 4.93
CA ALA A 90 7.54 10.18 3.47
C ALA A 90 6.56 11.23 2.96
N ALA A 91 5.36 11.34 3.57
CA ALA A 91 4.44 12.45 3.28
C ALA A 91 5.08 13.80 3.64
N ASP A 92 5.64 13.92 4.85
CA ASP A 92 6.32 15.13 5.30
C ASP A 92 7.44 15.55 4.33
N TYR A 93 8.24 14.61 3.85
CA TYR A 93 9.34 14.84 2.90
C TYR A 93 8.85 15.40 1.54
N LEU A 94 7.69 14.96 1.06
CA LEU A 94 7.09 15.39 -0.21
C LEU A 94 6.41 16.76 -0.12
N GLU A 95 6.11 17.23 1.09
CA GLU A 95 5.51 18.54 1.33
C GLU A 95 6.57 19.56 1.78
N ASN A 96 7.56 19.09 2.53
CA ASN A 96 8.57 19.92 3.19
C ASN A 96 9.97 19.48 2.74
N TYR A 97 10.35 19.87 1.51
CA TYR A 97 11.60 19.46 0.90
C TYR A 97 12.82 19.90 1.72
N PRO A 98 13.65 18.98 2.26
CA PRO A 98 14.84 19.37 3.00
C PRO A 98 15.83 20.18 2.15
N ALA A 99 15.89 19.90 0.85
CA ALA A 99 16.71 20.66 -0.10
C ALA A 99 16.28 22.13 -0.18
N TRP A 100 14.97 22.42 -0.19
CA TRP A 100 14.48 23.80 -0.24
C TRP A 100 14.68 24.51 1.10
N GLN A 101 14.52 23.82 2.22
CA GLN A 101 14.80 24.40 3.54
C GLN A 101 16.27 24.77 3.72
N ALA A 102 17.19 23.90 3.28
CA ALA A 102 18.61 24.10 3.48
C ALA A 102 19.27 24.99 2.41
N LEU A 103 18.81 24.91 1.15
CA LEU A 103 19.50 25.52 0.01
C LEU A 103 18.63 26.57 -0.72
N GLY A 104 17.37 26.72 -0.33
CA GLY A 104 16.37 27.43 -1.12
C GLY A 104 15.88 26.62 -2.33
N PRO A 105 14.97 27.17 -3.15
CA PRO A 105 14.42 26.48 -4.31
C PRO A 105 15.51 25.93 -5.24
N ARG A 106 15.41 24.64 -5.57
CA ARG A 106 16.29 23.91 -6.49
C ARG A 106 15.46 22.98 -7.36
N TYR A 107 15.87 22.88 -8.62
CA TYR A 107 15.23 22.07 -9.65
C TYR A 107 16.29 21.19 -10.32
N THR A 108 15.91 20.01 -10.80
CA THR A 108 16.85 19.08 -11.45
C THR A 108 17.29 19.55 -12.83
N TYR A 109 16.57 20.49 -13.43
CA TYR A 109 16.89 21.21 -14.68
C TYR A 109 16.50 22.68 -14.52
N ASP A 110 17.29 23.61 -15.07
CA ASP A 110 16.91 25.02 -15.16
C ASP A 110 15.80 25.16 -16.22
N ASN A 111 14.59 25.56 -15.82
CA ASN A 111 13.74 26.31 -16.75
C ASN A 111 14.37 27.70 -16.91
N LYS A 112 15.35 27.84 -17.81
CA LYS A 112 15.57 29.12 -18.48
C LYS A 112 14.39 29.31 -19.44
N GLU A 113 13.81 30.52 -19.39
CA GLU A 113 12.65 31.00 -20.17
C GLU A 113 11.31 30.63 -19.50
N GLU A 114 10.44 31.54 -19.02
CA GLU A 114 10.21 32.95 -19.36
C GLU A 114 9.72 33.72 -18.12
N ASN A 115 10.39 34.82 -17.79
CA ASN A 115 9.71 36.04 -17.35
C ASN A 115 10.40 37.17 -18.11
N SER A 116 10.16 37.16 -19.42
CA SER A 116 10.28 38.33 -20.27
C SER A 116 9.30 39.35 -19.72
N ASN A 117 9.81 40.43 -19.14
CA ASN A 117 9.06 41.68 -19.07
C ASN A 117 8.61 42.05 -20.50
N GLY A 118 7.30 42.22 -20.72
CA GLY A 118 6.73 42.66 -21.99
C GLY A 118 5.24 42.45 -22.05
#